data_AF-A0A7Y4TN46-F1
#
_entry.id   AF-A0A7Y4TN46-F1
#
_cell.length_a   1.000
_cell.length_b   1.000
_cell.length_c   1.000
_cell.angle_alpha   90.00
_cell.angle_beta   90.00
_cell.angle_gamma   90.00
#
_symmetry.space_group_name_H-M   'P 1'
#
loop_
_entity.id
_entity.type
_entity.pdbx_description
1 polymer ?
#
loop_
_entity_poly.entity_id
_entity_poly.type
_entity_poly.pdbx_seq_one_letter_code
_entity_poly.pdbx_strand_id
1 'polypeptide(L)' 'MLKGFTHARLACGCRLTFREGVEGSPVTVVVEQKGNTCLNPIHVSSLPLYDFREALRPPTRHVLIEEEEYEEEG' A
#
# COMPACT_ATOMS: atom_id res chain seq x y z
N MET A 1 11.73 -11.11 5.43
CA MET A 1 13.06 -10.47 5.46
C MET A 1 13.06 -9.32 4.44
N LEU A 2 13.21 -8.08 4.91
CA LEU A 2 13.33 -6.91 4.03
C LEU A 2 14.63 -7.06 3.24
N LYS A 3 14.59 -7.02 1.90
CA LYS A 3 15.74 -7.25 1.00
C LYS A 3 16.79 -6.12 1.03
N GLY A 4 17.11 -5.58 2.22
CA GLY A 4 18.00 -4.43 2.40
C GLY A 4 17.35 -3.07 2.14
N PHE A 5 16.09 -3.03 1.68
CA PHE A 5 15.36 -1.78 1.48
C PHE A 5 14.96 -1.17 2.83
N THR A 6 15.46 0.04 3.10
CA THR A 6 15.17 0.78 4.33
C THR A 6 14.17 1.90 4.10
N HIS A 7 14.18 2.51 2.91
CA HIS A 7 13.35 3.66 2.57
C HIS A 7 12.93 3.65 1.10
N ALA A 8 11.83 4.33 0.79
CA ALA A 8 11.41 4.65 -0.57
C ALA A 8 10.85 6.08 -0.65
N ARG A 9 10.74 6.63 -1.87
CA ARG A 9 10.07 7.91 -2.11
C ARG A 9 8.90 7.71 -3.05
N LEU A 10 7.75 8.26 -2.68
CA LEU A 10 6.57 8.33 -3.54
C LEU A 10 6.66 9.54 -4.48
N ALA A 11 5.94 9.48 -5.61
CA ALA A 11 5.86 10.59 -6.56
C ALA A 11 5.35 11.90 -5.94
N CYS A 12 4.50 11.81 -4.91
CA CYS A 12 4.02 12.98 -4.16
C CYS A 12 5.06 13.61 -3.22
N GLY A 13 6.28 13.06 -3.14
CA GLY A 13 7.37 13.55 -2.30
C GLY A 13 7.44 12.95 -0.89
N CYS A 14 6.47 12.10 -0.49
CA CYS A 14 6.53 11.40 0.79
C CYS A 14 7.69 10.39 0.84
N ARG A 15 8.38 10.33 1.98
CA ARG A 15 9.35 9.27 2.29
C ARG A 15 8.66 8.16 3.05
N LEU A 16 8.93 6.92 2.65
CA LEU A 16 8.42 5.70 3.26
C LEU A 16 9.53 4.97 4.00
N THR A 17 9.15 4.22 5.03
CA THR A 17 9.98 3.21 5.67
C THR A 17 9.24 1.87 5.70
N PHE A 18 10.00 0.78 5.80
CA PHE A 18 9.49 -0.58 5.84
C PHE A 18 9.73 -1.16 7.22
N ARG A 19 8.66 -1.63 7.86
CA ARG A 19 8.73 -2.32 9.15
C ARG A 19 8.42 -3.78 8.97
N GLU A 20 8.87 -4.60 9.92
CA GLU A 20 8.37 -5.97 10.03
C GLU A 20 6.86 -5.93 10.17
N GLY A 21 6.19 -6.76 9.37
CA GLY A 21 4.75 -6.89 9.43
C GLY A 21 4.32 -8.01 10.37
N VAL A 22 3.09 -8.48 10.17
CA VAL A 22 2.44 -9.51 11.00
C VAL A 22 2.08 -10.72 10.15
N GLU A 23 1.55 -11.78 10.77
CA GLU A 23 1.04 -12.93 10.03
C GLU A 23 0.04 -12.49 8.94
N GLY A 24 0.27 -12.94 7.71
CA GLY A 24 -0.46 -12.51 6.53
C GLY A 24 0.12 -11.30 5.80
N SER A 25 0.93 -10.43 6.41
CA SER A 25 1.61 -9.32 5.73
C SER A 25 3.06 -9.22 6.21
N PRO A 26 4.06 -9.74 5.48
CA PRO A 26 5.44 -9.78 5.98
C PRO A 26 6.09 -8.39 6.13
N VAL A 27 5.48 -7.35 5.55
CA VAL A 27 5.99 -5.99 5.54
C VAL A 27 4.86 -4.99 5.79
N THR A 28 5.12 -3.99 6.62
CA THR A 28 4.26 -2.82 6.79
C THR A 28 4.94 -1.60 6.18
N VAL A 29 4.26 -0.92 5.26
CA VAL A 29 4.77 0.30 4.62
C VAL A 29 4.22 1.52 5.35
N VAL A 30 5.10 2.38 5.88
CA VAL A 30 4.72 3.52 6.71
C VAL A 30 5.23 4.81 6.09
N VAL A 31 4.43 5.89 6.13
CA VAL A 31 4.94 7.23 5.83
C VAL A 31 5.89 7.64 6.93
N GLU A 32 7.18 7.70 6.65
CA GLU A 32 8.15 8.22 7.61
C GLU A 32 8.07 9.75 7.66
N GLN A 33 7.96 10.40 6.49
CA GLN A 33 7.87 11.85 6.38
C GLN A 33 6.91 12.23 5.24
N LYS A 34 5.88 13.04 5.57
CA LYS A 34 5.00 13.65 4.58
C LYS A 34 5.78 14.69 3.76
N GLY A 35 5.68 14.59 2.43
CA GLY A 35 6.28 15.58 1.53
C GLY A 35 5.50 16.89 1.54
N ASN A 36 6.21 18.01 1.40
CA ASN A 36 5.62 19.36 1.42
C ASN A 36 4.56 19.59 0.33
N THR A 37 4.67 18.87 -0.79
CA THR A 37 3.76 18.95 -1.93
C THR A 37 2.67 17.87 -1.91
N CYS A 38 2.63 17.02 -0.88
CA CYS A 38 1.69 15.91 -0.82
C CYS A 38 0.29 16.38 -0.38
N LEU A 39 -0.62 16.46 -1.34
CA LEU A 39 -2.02 16.80 -1.11
C LEU A 39 -2.90 15.62 -0.67
N ASN A 40 -2.38 14.38 -0.71
CA ASN A 40 -3.17 13.22 -0.31
C ASN A 40 -3.42 13.27 1.22
N PRO A 41 -4.68 13.33 1.68
CA PRO A 41 -5.02 13.41 3.10
C PRO A 41 -4.74 12.10 3.86
N ILE A 42 -4.66 10.96 3.16
CA ILE A 42 -4.37 9.64 3.75
C ILE A 42 -2.88 9.53 4.12
N HIS A 43 -2.00 10.24 3.41
CA HIS A 43 -0.57 10.24 3.72
C HIS A 43 -0.30 11.09 4.97
N VAL A 44 -0.29 10.43 6.12
CA VAL A 44 0.01 11.01 7.42
C VAL A 44 1.26 10.34 7.97
N SER A 45 2.19 11.13 8.48
CA SER A 45 3.43 10.61 9.08
C SER A 45 3.12 9.59 10.17
N SER A 46 3.92 8.53 10.22
CA SER A 46 3.80 7.37 11.11
C SER A 46 2.57 6.49 10.90
N LEU A 47 1.71 6.76 9.90
CA LEU A 47 0.61 5.87 9.55
C LEU A 47 1.00 4.85 8.46
N PRO A 48 0.47 3.62 8.56
CA PRO A 48 0.64 2.62 7.51
C PRO A 48 -0.16 3.02 6.26
N LEU A 49 0.47 2.90 5.09
CA LEU A 49 -0.20 3.08 3.79
C LEU A 49 -0.70 1.77 3.20
N TYR A 50 -0.05 0.68 3.56
CA TYR A 50 -0.32 -0.63 2.99
C TYR A 50 -0.38 -1.67 4.11
N ASP A 51 -1.53 -2.35 4.18
CA ASP A 51 -1.74 -3.58 4.93
C ASP A 51 -2.16 -4.65 3.91
N PHE A 52 -1.33 -5.67 3.71
CA PHE A 52 -1.61 -6.74 2.75
C PHE A 52 -2.92 -7.47 3.08
N ARG A 53 -3.29 -7.57 4.37
CA ARG A 53 -4.54 -8.24 4.76
C ARG A 53 -5.76 -7.46 4.30
N GLU A 54 -5.69 -6.12 4.37
CA GLU A 54 -6.76 -5.26 3.85
C GLU A 54 -6.85 -5.37 2.32
N ALA A 55 -5.72 -5.53 1.63
CA ALA A 55 -5.72 -5.75 0.18
C ALA A 55 -6.34 -7.09 -0.24
N LEU A 56 -6.36 -8.09 0.64
CA LEU A 56 -7.01 -9.38 0.40
C LEU A 56 -8.50 -9.40 0.82
N ARG A 57 -8.99 -8.32 1.44
CA ARG A 57 -10.38 -8.26 1.88
C ARG A 57 -11.30 -8.20 0.65
N PRO A 58 -12.45 -8.92 0.66
CA PRO A 58 -13.46 -8.75 -0.37
C PRO A 58 -13.83 -7.27 -0.53
N PRO A 59 -13.93 -6.75 -1.78
CA PRO A 59 -14.28 -5.36 -2.00
C PRO A 59 -15.66 -5.06 -1.40
N THR A 60 -15.75 -3.97 -0.63
CA THR A 60 -17.02 -3.52 -0.03
C THR A 60 -17.87 -2.71 -1.00
N ARG A 61 -17.31 -2.33 -2.15
CA ARG A 61 -18.06 -1.71 -3.24
C ARG A 61 -18.92 -2.78 -3.90
N HIS A 62 -20.23 -2.53 -3.99
CA HIS A 62 -21.11 -3.32 -4.84
C HIS A 62 -20.59 -3.26 -6.29
N VAL A 63 -20.03 -4.36 -6.76
CA VAL A 63 -19.67 -4.52 -8.16
C VAL A 63 -20.97 -4.82 -8.88
N LEU A 64 -21.45 -3.88 -9.71
CA LEU A 64 -22.72 -4.02 -10.44
C LEU A 64 -22.64 -5.03 -11.60
N ILE A 65 -21.46 -5.57 -11.87
CA ILE A 65 -21.13 -6.38 -13.03
C ILE A 65 -20.20 -7.48 -12.49
N GLU A 66 -20.57 -8.75 -12.67
CA GLU A 66 -19.61 -9.84 -12.51
C GLU A 66 -18.49 -9.59 -13.54
N GLU A 67 -17.30 -9.20 -13.09
CA GLU A 67 -16.14 -9.10 -13.99
C GLU A 67 -15.90 -10.50 -14.55
N GLU A 68 -16.28 -10.73 -15.81
CA GLU A 68 -15.84 -11.89 -16.57
C GLU A 68 -14.31 -11.84 -16.61
N GLU A 69 -13.65 -12.89 -16.10
CA GLU A 69 -12.20 -13.04 -16.16
C GLU A 69 -11.79 -13.00 -17.63
N TYR A 70 -11.13 -11.92 -18.06
CA TYR A 70 -10.57 -11.85 -19.41
C TYR A 70 -9.43 -12.87 -19.50
N GLU A 71 -9.68 -14.00 -20.16
CA GLU A 71 -8.61 -14.90 -20.62
C GLU A 71 -7.76 -14.15 -21.64
N GLU A 72 -6.49 -13.89 -21.31
CA GLU A 72 -5.52 -13.34 -22.26
C GLU A 72 -5.15 -14.46 -23.24
N GLU A 73 -5.79 -14.51 -24.42
CA GLU A 73 -5.44 -15.44 -25.49
C GLU A 73 -4.00 -15.18 -25.97
N GLY A 74 -3.14 -16.20 -25.83
CA GLY A 74 -1.73 -16.19 -26.24
C GLY A 74 -1.46 -16.54 -27.69
#